data_AF-A0A928UT59-F1
#
_entry.id   AF-A0A928UT59-F1
#
_cell.length_a   1.000
_cell.length_b   1.000
_cell.length_c   1.000
_cell.angle_alpha   90.00
_cell.angle_beta   90.00
_cell.angle_gamma   90.00
#
_symmetry.space_group_name_H-M   'P 1'
#
loop_
_entity.id
_entity.type
_entity.pdbx_description
1 polymer ?
#
loop_
_entity_poly.entity_id
_entity_poly.type
_entity_poly.pdbx_seq_one_letter_code
_entity_poly.pdbx_strand_id
1 'polypeptide(L)'
;MCGIIGIVGNENTPSVSASIFEGLKRLEYRGYDSAGIATLEGGQLHRRRAQGKLNALRDTLEASPLAGHLGIGHTRWATHGAAVEANAHPHSTQRVAVVHNGIIENYKPLKGELIAGGATFTSDTDTEVIAHLFTHYLDSGA
;
A
#
# COMPACT_ATOMS: atom_id res chain seq x y z
N MET A 1 -16.01 4.09 2.03
CA MET A 1 -15.50 2.74 2.34
C MET A 1 -14.33 2.45 1.42
N CYS A 2 -13.18 1.97 1.85
CA CYS A 2 -12.05 1.81 0.93
C CYS A 2 -12.21 0.64 -0.08
N GLY A 3 -11.34 0.55 -1.08
CA GLY A 3 -11.26 -0.55 -2.05
C GLY A 3 -9.90 -1.26 -2.02
N ILE A 4 -9.90 -2.60 -2.07
CA ILE A 4 -8.69 -3.43 -2.15
C ILE A 4 -8.75 -4.28 -3.41
N ILE A 5 -7.61 -4.44 -4.08
CA ILE A 5 -7.41 -5.45 -5.11
C ILE A 5 -6.02 -6.08 -4.95
N GLY A 6 -5.91 -7.37 -5.26
CA GLY A 6 -4.63 -8.07 -5.38
C GLY A 6 -4.67 -8.97 -6.61
N ILE A 7 -3.55 -9.07 -7.33
CA ILE A 7 -3.42 -9.93 -8.51
C ILE A 7 -2.14 -10.74 -8.37
N VAL A 8 -2.28 -12.05 -8.53
CA VAL A 8 -1.19 -13.03 -8.58
C VAL A 8 -1.15 -13.62 -9.98
N GLY A 9 -0.14 -13.25 -10.76
CA GLY A 9 0.20 -13.86 -12.04
C GLY A 9 1.34 -14.86 -11.90
N ASN A 10 1.58 -15.63 -12.97
CA ASN A 10 2.76 -16.47 -13.11
C ASN A 10 3.95 -15.69 -13.70
N GLU A 11 5.11 -16.31 -13.78
CA GLU A 11 6.35 -15.71 -14.31
C GLU A 11 6.26 -15.21 -15.76
N ASN A 12 5.32 -15.72 -16.55
CA ASN A 12 5.06 -15.28 -17.93
C ASN A 12 4.00 -14.18 -18.01
N THR A 13 3.39 -13.80 -16.88
CA THR A 13 2.38 -12.76 -16.84
C THR A 13 3.05 -11.40 -16.95
N PRO A 14 2.62 -10.53 -17.89
CA PRO A 14 3.08 -9.15 -17.94
C PRO A 14 2.75 -8.41 -16.64
N SER A 15 3.21 -7.16 -16.54
CA SER A 15 2.93 -6.35 -15.36
C SER A 15 1.44 -6.33 -15.01
N VAL A 16 1.12 -6.64 -13.75
CA VAL A 16 -0.27 -6.63 -13.25
C VAL A 16 -0.75 -5.23 -12.89
N SER A 17 0.12 -4.21 -12.96
CA SER A 17 -0.19 -2.84 -12.51
C SER A 17 -1.37 -2.22 -13.27
N ALA A 18 -1.48 -2.45 -14.58
CA ALA A 18 -2.61 -1.98 -15.39
C ALA A 18 -3.93 -2.66 -15.00
N SER A 19 -3.92 -3.98 -14.78
CA SER A 19 -5.11 -4.74 -14.35
C SER A 19 -5.55 -4.33 -12.94
N ILE A 20 -4.59 -4.08 -12.04
CA ILE A 20 -4.85 -3.52 -10.72
C ILE A 20 -5.53 -2.14 -10.85
N PHE A 21 -4.98 -1.25 -11.68
CA PHE A 21 -5.53 0.09 -11.90
C PHE A 21 -6.98 0.04 -12.42
N GLU A 22 -7.28 -0.82 -13.39
CA GLU A 22 -8.65 -1.02 -13.89
C GLU A 22 -9.59 -1.59 -12.82
N GLY A 23 -9.08 -2.43 -11.92
CA GLY A 23 -9.83 -2.87 -10.74
C GLY A 23 -10.13 -1.72 -9.78
N LEU A 24 -9.14 -0.86 -9.51
CA LEU A 24 -9.32 0.32 -8.66
C LEU A 24 -10.35 1.30 -9.21
N LYS A 25 -10.43 1.49 -10.54
CA LYS A 25 -11.50 2.29 -11.18
C LYS A 25 -12.89 1.81 -10.79
N ARG A 26 -13.10 0.50 -10.75
CA ARG A 26 -14.39 -0.09 -10.35
C ARG A 26 -14.68 0.08 -8.86
N LEU A 27 -13.68 0.42 -8.05
CA LEU A 27 -13.79 0.60 -6.60
C LEU A 27 -13.75 2.08 -6.18
N GLU A 28 -13.48 3.01 -7.10
CA GLU A 28 -13.31 4.45 -6.81
C GLU A 28 -14.55 5.07 -6.16
N TYR A 29 -15.75 4.58 -6.47
CA TYR A 29 -17.00 5.05 -5.85
C TYR A 29 -17.03 4.86 -4.33
N ARG A 30 -16.20 3.97 -3.79
CA ARG A 30 -16.13 3.72 -2.35
C ARG A 30 -15.13 4.64 -1.65
N GLY A 31 -14.03 5.05 -2.30
CA GLY A 31 -12.97 5.90 -1.73
C GLY A 31 -12.14 6.61 -2.80
N TYR A 32 -11.83 7.88 -2.58
CA TYR A 32 -11.30 8.78 -3.61
C TYR A 32 -10.31 9.84 -3.09
N ASP A 33 -9.90 9.76 -1.81
CA ASP A 33 -8.99 10.73 -1.20
C ASP A 33 -7.54 10.50 -1.61
N SER A 34 -7.19 9.24 -1.90
CA SER A 34 -5.90 8.82 -2.42
C SER A 34 -5.96 7.38 -2.95
N ALA A 35 -4.98 6.99 -3.75
CA ALA A 35 -4.87 5.63 -4.26
C ALA A 35 -3.40 5.23 -4.45
N GLY A 36 -3.14 3.93 -4.55
CA GLY A 36 -1.80 3.44 -4.85
C GLY A 36 -1.74 1.98 -5.23
N ILE A 37 -0.60 1.59 -5.79
CA ILE A 37 -0.27 0.23 -6.23
C ILE A 37 1.14 -0.09 -5.74
N ALA A 38 1.34 -1.33 -5.31
CA ALA A 38 2.66 -1.92 -5.15
C ALA A 38 2.75 -3.24 -5.93
N THR A 39 3.91 -3.48 -6.54
CA THR A 39 4.23 -4.72 -7.25
C THR A 39 5.55 -5.30 -6.73
N LEU A 40 5.71 -6.60 -6.92
CA LEU A 40 6.96 -7.32 -6.66
C LEU A 40 7.62 -7.67 -7.99
N GLU A 41 8.83 -7.17 -8.21
CA GLU A 41 9.63 -7.40 -9.41
C GLU A 41 11.04 -7.80 -9.02
N GLY A 42 11.53 -8.94 -9.49
CA GLY A 42 12.88 -9.41 -9.16
C GLY A 42 13.14 -9.55 -7.65
N GLY A 43 12.10 -9.83 -6.86
CA GLY A 43 12.18 -9.89 -5.39
C GLY A 43 12.22 -8.52 -4.70
N GLN A 44 12.06 -7.41 -5.43
CA GLN A 44 12.04 -6.05 -4.90
C GLN A 44 10.63 -5.46 -4.96
N LEU A 45 10.24 -4.79 -3.87
CA LEU A 45 8.96 -4.09 -3.79
C LEU A 45 9.06 -2.71 -4.41
N HIS A 46 8.18 -2.42 -5.37
CA HIS A 46 8.04 -1.11 -5.97
C HIS A 46 6.64 -0.58 -5.71
N ARG A 47 6.51 0.71 -5.37
CA ARG A 47 5.22 1.33 -5.03
C ARG A 47 5.04 2.67 -5.70
N ARG A 48 3.83 2.96 -6.16
CA ARG A 48 3.37 4.28 -6.61
C ARG A 48 2.09 4.63 -5.88
N ARG A 49 1.99 5.88 -5.43
CA ARG A 49 0.84 6.42 -4.69
C ARG A 49 0.57 7.83 -5.18
N ALA A 50 -0.67 8.25 -5.06
CA ALA A 50 -1.07 9.61 -5.35
C ALA A 50 -2.16 10.07 -4.40
N GLN A 51 -2.13 11.36 -4.06
CA GLN A 51 -3.23 12.05 -3.40
C GLN A 51 -4.33 12.38 -4.42
N GLY A 52 -5.58 12.37 -3.96
CA GLY A 52 -6.75 12.71 -4.75
C GLY A 52 -7.30 11.53 -5.54
N LYS A 53 -8.01 11.87 -6.63
CA LYS A 53 -8.73 10.92 -7.46
C LYS A 53 -7.78 10.00 -8.23
N LEU A 54 -8.32 8.90 -8.74
CA LEU A 54 -7.54 7.85 -9.39
C LEU A 54 -6.76 8.33 -10.63
N ASN A 55 -7.19 9.44 -11.25
CA ASN A 55 -6.44 10.10 -12.32
C ASN A 55 -5.02 10.51 -11.91
N ALA A 56 -4.81 10.99 -10.68
CA ALA A 56 -3.47 11.37 -10.22
C ALA A 56 -2.54 10.14 -10.12
N LEU A 57 -3.09 8.97 -9.76
CA LEU A 57 -2.33 7.72 -9.77
C LEU A 57 -2.01 7.27 -11.20
N ARG A 58 -2.93 7.48 -12.15
CA ARG A 58 -2.65 7.20 -13.57
C ARG A 58 -1.44 8.00 -14.05
N ASP A 59 -1.44 9.31 -13.82
CA ASP A 59 -0.35 10.19 -14.24
C ASP A 59 0.98 9.76 -13.59
N THR A 60 0.94 9.33 -12.33
CA THR A 60 2.11 8.77 -11.61
C THR A 60 2.63 7.47 -12.24
N LEU A 61 1.73 6.57 -12.67
CA LEU A 61 2.08 5.30 -13.31
C LEU A 61 2.58 5.49 -14.74
N GLU A 62 2.05 6.47 -15.47
CA GLU A 62 2.53 6.83 -16.81
C GLU A 62 3.94 7.41 -16.75
N ALA A 63 4.21 8.28 -15.77
CA ALA A 63 5.55 8.86 -15.56
C ALA A 63 6.57 7.84 -15.04
N SER A 64 6.13 6.89 -14.20
CA SER A 64 7.01 5.89 -13.61
C SER A 64 6.30 4.53 -13.47
N PRO A 65 6.30 3.72 -14.55
CA PRO A 65 5.60 2.44 -14.60
C PRO A 65 6.07 1.45 -13.53
N LEU A 66 5.13 0.59 -13.11
CA LEU A 66 5.42 -0.56 -12.25
C LEU A 66 5.41 -1.84 -13.10
N ALA A 67 6.44 -2.67 -12.95
CA ALA A 67 6.50 -4.01 -13.49
C ALA A 67 6.35 -5.07 -12.39
N GLY A 68 6.35 -6.35 -12.76
CA GLY A 68 6.10 -7.48 -11.84
C GLY A 68 4.74 -8.14 -12.02
N HIS A 69 4.70 -9.46 -11.84
CA HIS A 69 3.51 -10.30 -12.02
C HIS A 69 2.69 -10.49 -10.73
N LEU A 70 3.12 -9.89 -9.61
CA LEU A 70 2.43 -9.92 -8.32
C LEU A 70 2.24 -8.50 -7.83
N GLY A 71 1.04 -8.15 -7.37
CA GLY A 71 0.80 -6.81 -6.84
C GLY A 71 -0.51 -6.63 -6.11
N ILE A 72 -0.59 -5.52 -5.39
CA ILE A 72 -1.75 -5.07 -4.62
C ILE A 72 -2.04 -3.60 -4.93
N GLY A 73 -3.31 -3.22 -4.86
CA GLY A 73 -3.76 -1.85 -5.05
C GLY A 73 -4.82 -1.46 -4.02
N HIS A 74 -4.94 -0.15 -3.78
CA HIS A 74 -5.91 0.40 -2.84
C HIS A 74 -6.48 1.73 -3.31
N THR A 75 -7.78 1.94 -3.03
CA THR A 75 -8.40 3.27 -2.97
C THR A 75 -8.79 3.59 -1.54
N ARG A 76 -8.38 4.77 -1.07
CA ARG A 76 -8.50 5.16 0.33
C ARG A 76 -9.56 6.23 0.53
N TRP A 77 -10.34 6.05 1.59
CA TRP A 77 -11.14 7.07 2.25
C TRP A 77 -10.49 7.33 3.61
N ALA A 78 -10.03 8.55 3.88
CA ALA A 78 -9.23 8.84 5.06
C ALA A 78 -10.07 8.78 6.35
N THR A 79 -9.61 8.01 7.33
CA THR A 79 -10.17 7.95 8.71
C THR A 79 -9.16 8.45 9.74
N HIS A 80 -7.91 7.97 9.66
CA HIS A 80 -6.76 8.44 10.43
C HIS A 80 -5.73 9.12 9.53
N GLY A 81 -5.22 10.28 9.94
CA GLY A 81 -4.24 11.04 9.15
C GLY A 81 -4.85 11.74 7.93
N ALA A 82 -4.21 12.83 7.51
CA ALA A 82 -4.68 13.63 6.37
C ALA A 82 -4.69 12.82 5.07
N ALA A 83 -5.52 13.24 4.12
CA ALA A 83 -5.52 12.74 2.75
C ALA A 83 -4.30 13.28 1.98
N VAL A 84 -3.12 12.74 2.27
CA VAL A 84 -1.83 13.06 1.63
C VAL A 84 -1.15 11.79 1.12
N GLU A 85 -0.24 11.90 0.16
CA GLU A 85 0.43 10.74 -0.45
C GLU A 85 1.13 9.84 0.58
N ALA A 86 1.75 10.41 1.61
CA ALA A 86 2.42 9.67 2.68
C ALA A 86 1.49 8.67 3.39
N ASN A 87 0.20 9.03 3.52
CA ASN A 87 -0.85 8.24 4.17
C ASN A 87 -1.64 7.37 3.17
N ALA A 88 -1.35 7.46 1.87
CA ALA A 88 -1.95 6.58 0.89
C ALA A 88 -1.39 5.16 1.03
N HIS A 89 -2.27 4.17 0.84
CA HIS A 89 -1.87 2.76 0.76
C HIS A 89 -1.31 2.45 -0.63
N PRO A 90 -0.51 1.39 -0.81
CA PRO A 90 -0.01 0.47 0.23
C PRO A 90 0.99 1.10 1.21
N HIS A 91 0.98 0.72 2.48
CA HIS A 91 2.12 0.94 3.38
C HIS A 91 3.15 -0.16 3.15
N SER A 92 4.44 0.15 3.33
CA SER A 92 5.50 -0.82 3.05
C SER A 92 6.78 -0.58 3.83
N THR A 93 7.49 -1.65 4.10
CA THR A 93 8.93 -1.69 4.42
C THR A 93 9.69 -2.17 3.18
N GLN A 94 10.96 -2.55 3.33
CA GLN A 94 11.72 -3.22 2.26
C GLN A 94 11.22 -4.65 1.98
N ARG A 95 10.60 -5.32 2.97
CA ARG A 95 10.20 -6.73 2.88
C ARG A 95 8.70 -6.93 2.70
N VAL A 96 7.89 -5.99 3.19
CA VAL A 96 6.44 -6.14 3.31
C VAL A 96 5.72 -4.97 2.67
N ALA A 97 4.67 -5.23 1.89
CA ALA A 97 3.70 -4.23 1.44
C ALA A 97 2.28 -4.67 1.85
N VAL A 98 1.50 -3.74 2.40
CA VAL A 98 0.17 -4.00 2.98
C VAL A 98 -0.83 -2.95 2.51
N VAL A 99 -2.04 -3.43 2.22
CA VAL A 99 -3.26 -2.63 2.08
C VAL A 99 -4.26 -3.09 3.14
N HIS A 100 -5.06 -2.17 3.67
CA HIS A 100 -5.97 -2.46 4.78
C HIS A 100 -7.28 -1.67 4.64
N ASN A 101 -8.39 -2.34 4.95
CA ASN A 101 -9.71 -1.76 5.11
C ASN A 101 -10.20 -2.06 6.52
N GLY A 102 -10.24 -1.05 7.37
CA GLY A 102 -10.60 -1.21 8.77
C GLY A 102 -9.90 -0.16 9.62
N ILE A 103 -9.90 -0.39 10.93
CA ILE A 103 -9.17 0.42 11.91
C ILE A 103 -8.40 -0.54 12.81
N ILE A 104 -7.11 -0.28 13.02
CA ILE A 104 -6.30 -0.98 14.02
C ILE A 104 -6.37 -0.20 15.33
N GLU A 105 -7.31 -0.55 16.21
CA GLU A 105 -7.62 0.25 17.41
C GLU A 105 -6.42 0.40 18.37
N ASN A 106 -5.56 -0.61 18.43
CA ASN A 106 -4.37 -0.65 19.28
C ASN A 106 -3.08 -0.24 18.53
N TYR A 107 -3.16 0.52 17.44
CA TYR A 107 -1.95 0.92 16.67
C TYR A 107 -0.97 1.79 17.49
N LYS A 108 -1.46 2.60 18.45
CA LYS A 108 -0.61 3.50 19.25
C LYS A 108 0.41 2.74 20.11
N PRO A 109 0.01 1.80 20.99
CA PRO A 109 0.98 1.02 21.76
C PRO A 109 1.91 0.22 20.85
N LEU A 110 1.39 -0.42 19.79
CA LEU A 110 2.21 -1.17 18.82
C LEU A 110 3.26 -0.28 18.13
N LYS A 111 2.87 0.92 17.68
CA LYS A 111 3.79 1.91 17.10
C LYS A 111 4.86 2.32 18.10
N GLY A 112 4.51 2.50 19.37
CA GLY A 112 5.46 2.80 20.45
C GLY A 112 6.51 1.71 20.63
N GLU A 113 6.09 0.45 20.69
CA GLU A 113 6.99 -0.71 20.81
C GLU A 113 7.92 -0.83 19.59
N LEU A 114 7.39 -0.67 18.38
CA LEU A 114 8.18 -0.75 17.15
C LEU A 114 9.20 0.39 17.03
N ILE A 115 8.82 1.62 17.41
CA ILE A 115 9.75 2.76 17.45
C ILE A 115 10.86 2.51 18.48
N ALA A 116 10.52 1.99 19.67
CA ALA A 116 11.52 1.62 20.67
C ALA A 116 12.48 0.52 20.16
N GLY A 117 12.00 -0.36 19.28
CA GLY A 117 12.79 -1.34 18.55
C GLY A 117 13.56 -0.79 17.34
N GLY A 118 13.50 0.52 17.06
CA GLY A 118 14.26 1.18 15.99
C GLY A 118 13.51 1.39 14.66
N ALA A 119 12.22 1.07 14.58
CA ALA A 119 11.44 1.30 13.37
C ALA A 119 11.17 2.79 13.13
N THR A 120 11.38 3.26 11.89
CA THR A 120 11.01 4.61 11.47
C THR A 120 9.65 4.58 10.76
N PHE A 121 8.70 5.36 11.27
CA PHE A 121 7.39 5.54 10.64
C PHE A 121 7.37 6.80 9.77
N THR A 122 6.66 6.72 8.66
CA THR A 122 6.59 7.75 7.62
C THR A 122 5.17 8.25 7.36
N SER A 123 4.20 7.74 8.11
CA SER A 123 2.79 8.10 8.00
C SER A 123 2.13 8.27 9.37
N ASP A 124 0.97 8.92 9.33
CA ASP A 124 0.08 9.11 10.48
C ASP A 124 -1.01 8.04 10.54
N THR A 125 -0.90 7.00 9.71
CA THR A 125 -1.92 5.95 9.63
C THR A 125 -1.68 4.88 10.68
N ASP A 126 -2.78 4.27 11.09
CA ASP A 126 -2.79 3.04 11.87
C ASP A 126 -2.20 1.86 11.08
N THR A 127 -2.38 1.84 9.76
CA THR A 127 -2.04 0.71 8.88
C THR A 127 -0.53 0.47 8.76
N GLU A 128 0.30 1.51 8.81
CA GLU A 128 1.76 1.36 8.70
C GLU A 128 2.34 0.43 9.78
N VAL A 129 1.67 0.34 10.94
CA VAL A 129 2.08 -0.55 12.03
C VAL A 129 2.13 -2.01 11.59
N ILE A 130 1.23 -2.43 10.69
CA ILE A 130 1.17 -3.81 10.19
C ILE A 130 2.38 -4.15 9.33
N ALA A 131 2.83 -3.20 8.49
CA ALA A 131 3.99 -3.41 7.64
C ALA A 131 5.27 -3.58 8.49
N HIS A 132 5.46 -2.74 9.51
CA HIS A 132 6.58 -2.85 10.44
C HIS A 132 6.50 -4.10 11.31
N LEU A 133 5.32 -4.44 11.82
CA LEU A 133 5.13 -5.61 12.68
C LEU A 133 5.46 -6.92 11.95
N PHE A 134 4.96 -7.09 10.72
CA PHE A 134 5.31 -8.27 9.92
C PHE A 134 6.80 -8.30 9.56
N THR A 135 7.40 -7.15 9.29
CA THR A 135 8.85 -7.08 9.04
C THR A 135 9.64 -7.52 10.26
N HIS A 136 9.26 -7.04 11.45
CA HIS A 136 9.88 -7.44 12.72
C HIS A 136 9.82 -8.96 12.97
N TYR A 137 8.67 -9.59 12.73
CA TYR A 137 8.54 -11.05 12.88
C TYR A 137 9.33 -11.82 11.83
N LEU A 138 9.32 -11.37 10.56
CA LEU A 138 10.11 -11.98 9.49
C LEU A 138 11.63 -11.85 9.71
N ASP A 139 12.08 -10.79 10.37
CA ASP A 139 13.49 -10.56 10.70
C ASP A 139 13.92 -11.36 11.94
N SER A 140 13.01 -11.63 12.87
CA SER A 140 13.25 -12.46 14.05
C SER A 140 13.12 -13.97 13.82
N GLY A 141 12.72 -14.38 12.61
CA GLY A 141 12.60 -15.79 12.23
C GLY A 141 11.41 -16.51 12.85
N ALA A 142 10.39 -15.75 13.26
CA ALA A 142 9.12 -16.27 13.75
C ALA A 142 8.15 -16.62 12.62
#